data_AF-A0AAD4UPG3-F1
#
_entry.id   AF-A0AAD4UPG3-F1
#
_cell.length_a   1.000
_cell.length_b   1.000
_cell.length_c   1.000
_cell.angle_alpha   90.00
_cell.angle_beta   90.00
_cell.angle_gamma   90.00
#
_symmetry.space_group_name_H-M   'P 1'
#
loop_
_entity.id
_entity.type
_entity.pdbx_description
1 polymer ?
#
loop_
_entity_poly.entity_id
_entity_poly.type
_entity_poly.pdbx_seq_one_letter_code
_entity_poly.pdbx_strand_id
1 'polypeptide(L)' 'MKCDVDIRKDLYANMVLSGGTTMYPGIVDRMQKEITALAPSTMKIKIIASPEHKYSVWIGGSILALLSSFQQM' A
#
# COMPACT_ATOMS: atom_id res chain seq x y z
N MET A 1 -4.63 -16.88 -6.14
CA MET A 1 -3.92 -15.57 -6.27
C MET A 1 -3.95 -15.17 -7.74
N LYS A 2 -4.35 -13.94 -8.09
CA LYS A 2 -4.58 -13.51 -9.49
C LYS A 2 -3.34 -12.92 -10.18
N CYS A 3 -2.32 -12.54 -9.42
CA CYS A 3 -1.07 -11.96 -9.92
C CYS A 3 -0.04 -13.04 -10.24
N ASP A 4 0.90 -12.74 -11.14
CA ASP A 4 2.07 -13.58 -11.44
C ASP A 4 2.85 -13.92 -10.16
N VAL A 5 3.46 -15.11 -10.10
CA VAL A 5 4.24 -15.55 -8.95
C VAL A 5 5.44 -14.64 -8.71
N ASP A 6 6.08 -14.17 -9.77
CA ASP A 6 7.34 -13.43 -9.68
C ASP A 6 7.16 -12.06 -9.01
N ILE A 7 5.99 -11.43 -9.17
CA ILE A 7 5.72 -10.10 -8.59
C ILE A 7 5.13 -10.15 -7.18
N ARG A 8 4.67 -11.32 -6.70
CA ARG A 8 3.98 -11.42 -5.40
C ARG A 8 4.84 -10.98 -4.24
N LYS A 9 6.14 -11.31 -4.30
CA LYS A 9 7.10 -10.93 -3.25
C LYS A 9 7.15 -9.42 -3.08
N ASP A 10 7.20 -8.69 -4.19
CA ASP A 10 7.25 -7.24 -4.18
C ASP A 10 5.91 -6.65 -3.74
N LEU A 11 4.78 -7.24 -4.16
CA LEU A 11 3.45 -6.80 -3.73
C LEU A 11 3.27 -6.94 -2.21
N TYR A 12 3.69 -8.06 -1.61
CA TYR A 12 3.61 -8.28 -0.16
C TYR A 12 4.53 -7.34 0.66
N ALA A 13 5.67 -6.95 0.08
CA ALA A 13 6.63 -6.04 0.71
C ALA A 13 6.26 -4.56 0.56
N ASN A 14 5.27 -4.21 -0.27
CA ASN A 14 4.93 -2.83 -0.62
C ASN A 14 3.42 -2.56 -0.54
N MET A 15 2.75 -3.09 0.48
CA MET A 15 1.33 -2.81 0.67
C MET A 15 1.12 -1.43 1.30
N VAL A 16 0.32 -0.58 0.65
CA VAL A 16 0.00 0.77 1.12
C VAL A 16 -1.46 0.83 1.54
N LEU A 17 -1.72 1.37 2.74
CA LEU A 17 -3.08 1.71 3.17
C LEU A 17 -3.37 3.17 2.83
N SER A 18 -4.57 3.43 2.30
CA SER A 18 -5.02 4.76 1.90
C SER A 18 -6.52 4.93 2.09
N GLY A 19 -6.93 6.16 2.41
CA GLY A 19 -8.33 6.55 2.55
C GLY A 19 -8.84 6.61 3.99
N GLY A 20 -10.00 7.23 4.19
CA GLY A 20 -10.55 7.52 5.53
C GLY A 20 -10.82 6.27 6.38
N THR A 21 -11.31 5.19 5.78
CA THR A 21 -11.62 3.93 6.49
C THR A 21 -10.36 3.25 7.04
N THR A 22 -9.18 3.53 6.49
CA THR A 22 -7.92 2.98 7.00
C THR A 22 -7.36 3.75 8.21
N MET A 23 -8.05 4.81 8.67
CA MET A 23 -7.67 5.57 9.86
C MET A 23 -8.15 4.96 11.18
N TYR A 24 -8.90 3.84 11.15
CA TYR A 24 -9.36 3.21 12.38
C TYR A 24 -8.17 2.77 13.25
N PRO A 25 -8.16 3.07 14.58
CA PRO A 25 -7.08 2.68 15.45
C PRO A 25 -6.80 1.17 15.41
N GLY A 26 -5.53 0.79 15.28
CA GLY A 26 -5.10 -0.62 15.27
C GLY A 26 -5.35 -1.37 13.96
N ILE A 27 -5.91 -0.73 12.92
CA ILE A 27 -6.18 -1.42 11.65
C ILE A 27 -4.89 -1.85 10.94
N VAL A 28 -3.80 -1.09 11.07
CA VAL A 28 -2.49 -1.43 10.52
C VAL A 28 -1.97 -2.73 11.16
N ASP A 29 -2.01 -2.80 12.48
CA ASP A 29 -1.56 -3.97 13.24
C ASP A 29 -2.43 -5.20 12.95
N ARG A 30 -3.75 -5.00 12.86
CA ARG A 30 -4.69 -6.06 12.51
C ARG A 30 -4.41 -6.60 11.12
N MET A 31 -4.25 -5.73 10.12
CA MET A 31 -3.94 -6.14 8.75
C MET A 31 -2.59 -6.85 8.67
N GLN A 32 -1.57 -6.38 9.38
CA GLN A 32 -0.26 -7.01 9.42
C GLN A 32 -0.37 -8.45 9.96
N LYS A 33 -1.12 -8.64 11.05
CA LYS A 33 -1.35 -9.96 11.65
C LYS A 33 -2.09 -10.91 10.71
N GLU A 34 -3.23 -10.50 10.17
CA GLU A 34 -4.08 -11.35 9.33
C GLU A 34 -3.37 -11.75 8.03
N ILE A 35 -2.65 -10.81 7.41
CA ILE A 35 -1.95 -11.08 6.15
C ILE A 35 -0.72 -11.96 6.39
N THR A 36 -0.02 -11.78 7.51
CA THR A 36 1.08 -12.67 7.89
C THR A 36 0.59 -14.10 8.14
N ALA A 37 -0.63 -14.28 8.68
CA ALA A 37 -1.22 -15.60 8.89
C ALA A 37 -1.64 -16.29 7.58
N LEU A 38 -2.02 -15.52 6.55
CA LEU A 38 -2.47 -16.04 5.26
C LEU A 38 -1.34 -16.20 4.23
N ALA A 39 -0.28 -15.40 4.33
CA ALA A 39 0.82 -15.42 3.38
C ALA A 39 1.79 -16.59 3.65
N PRO A 40 2.49 -17.10 2.61
CA PRO A 40 3.57 -18.05 2.79
C PRO A 40 4.65 -17.49 3.73
N SER A 41 5.20 -18.33 4.61
CA SER A 41 6.21 -17.92 5.63
C SER A 41 7.51 -17.36 5.03
N THR A 42 7.77 -17.58 3.74
CA THR A 42 8.93 -17.05 3.01
C THR A 42 8.72 -15.60 2.55
N MET A 43 7.50 -15.07 2.63
CA MET A 43 7.18 -13.71 2.19
C MET A 43 7.36 -12.72 3.34
N LYS A 44 8.10 -11.65 3.08
CA LYS A 44 8.19 -10.51 4.01
C LYS A 44 6.97 -9.61 3.81
N ILE A 45 6.12 -9.53 4.83
CA ILE A 45 4.93 -8.68 4.82
C ILE A 45 5.28 -7.31 5.40
N LYS A 46 5.02 -6.24 4.65
CA LYS A 46 5.19 -4.87 5.12
C LYS A 46 4.00 -4.02 4.71
N ILE A 47 3.34 -3.45 5.71
CA ILE A 47 2.26 -2.49 5.54
C ILE A 47 2.78 -1.08 5.78
N ILE A 48 2.48 -0.18 4.84
CA ILE A 48 2.88 1.22 4.86
C ILE A 48 1.62 2.06 5.04
N ALA A 49 1.57 2.84 6.12
CA ALA A 49 0.52 3.81 6.39
C ALA A 49 1.18 5.11 6.86
N SER A 50 1.12 6.16 6.04
CA SER A 50 1.58 7.51 6.43
C SER A 50 0.62 8.15 7.43
N PRO A 51 1.03 9.10 8.28
CA PRO A 51 0.09 9.76 9.21
C PRO A 51 -1.12 10.41 8.53
N GLU A 52 -0.93 10.87 7.30
CA GLU A 52 -1.95 11.56 6.50
C GLU A 52 -2.57 10.63 5.43
N HIS A 53 -2.52 9.31 5.63
CA HIS A 53 -2.90 8.36 4.58
C HIS A 53 -4.36 8.45 4.11
N LYS A 54 -5.23 9.17 4.84
CA LYS A 54 -6.57 9.54 4.37
C LYS A 54 -6.56 10.43 3.12
N TYR A 55 -5.50 11.24 2.94
CA TYR A 55 -5.31 12.16 1.83
C TYR A 55 -4.33 11.64 0.78
N SER A 56 -3.77 10.43 0.92
CA SER A 56 -2.74 9.89 0.02
C SER A 56 -3.09 9.99 -1.45
N VAL A 57 -4.36 9.74 -1.82
CA VAL A 57 -4.81 9.82 -3.21
C VAL A 57 -4.73 11.24 -3.76
N TRP A 58 -5.17 12.23 -2.98
CA TRP A 58 -5.12 13.63 -3.37
C TRP A 58 -3.68 14.15 -3.45
N ILE A 59 -2.85 13.81 -2.45
CA ILE A 59 -1.42 14.14 -2.44
C ILE A 59 -0.71 13.54 -3.66
N GLY A 60 -0.97 12.26 -3.96
CA GLY A 60 -0.42 11.59 -5.14
C GLY A 60 -0.82 12.26 -6.45
N GLY A 61 -2.08 12.67 -6.58
CA GLY A 61 -2.56 13.45 -7.74
C GLY A 61 -1.87 14.81 -7.87
N SER A 62 -1.69 15.52 -6.75
CA SER A 62 -0.97 16.80 -6.74
C SER A 62 0.50 16.64 -7.15
N ILE A 63 1.17 15.57 -6.71
CA ILE A 63 2.57 15.29 -7.09
C ILE A 63 2.64 14.91 -8.58
N LEU A 64 1.73 14.05 -9.04
CA LEU A 64 1.67 13.62 -10.43
C LEU A 64 1.52 14.80 -11.39
N ALA A 65 0.63 15.75 -11.08
CA ALA A 65 0.40 16.95 -11.89
C ALA A 65 1.62 17.89 -11.98
N LEU A 66 2.58 17.77 -11.06
CA LEU A 66 3.83 18.54 -11.06
C LEU A 66 4.95 17.89 -11.87
N LEU A 67 4.80 16.63 -12.32
CA LEU A 67 5.84 15.93 -13.06
C LEU A 67 5.91 16.45 -14.51
N SER A 68 7.12 16.71 -15.01
CA SER A 68 7.32 17.07 -16.43
C SER A 68 6.86 15.96 -17.37
N SER A 69 7.01 14.70 -16.96
CA SER A 69 6.50 13.53 -17.70
C SER A 69 4.99 13.51 -17.82
N PHE A 70 4.25 14.12 -16.88
CA PHE A 70 2.80 14.24 -16.96
C PHE A 70 2.37 15.23 -18.06
N GLN A 71 3.19 16.23 -18.37
CA GLN A 71 2.91 17.17 -19.48
C GLN A 71 3.05 16.51 -20.86
N GLN A 72 3.82 15.42 -20.95
CA GLN A 72 4.07 14.68 -22.19
C GLN A 72 3.09 13.51 -22.38
N MET A 73 2.18 13.30 -21.44
CA MET A 73 1.23 12.19 -21.42
C MET A 73 -0.04 12.53 -22.18
#